data_AF-A0A2E7D9X3-F1
#
_entry.id   AF-A0A2E7D9X3-F1
#
_cell.length_a   1.000
_cell.length_b   1.000
_cell.length_c   1.000
_cell.angle_alpha   90.00
_cell.angle_beta   90.00
_cell.angle_gamma   90.00
#
_symmetry.space_group_name_H-M   'P 1'
#
loop_
_entity.id
_entity.type
_entity.pdbx_description
1 polymer ?
#
loop_
_entity_poly.entity_id
_entity_poly.type
_entity_poly.pdbx_seq_one_letter_code
_entity_poly.pdbx_strand_id
1 'polypeptide(L)' 'MSRTAQDITDAELAVIRQLWDSSPQTIRQLTESLYPGDESQYSTVKKLLERLEEK' A
#
# COMPACT_ATOMS: atom_id res chain seq x y z
N MET A 1 22.41 8.99 -2.37
CA MET A 1 21.98 8.20 -1.21
C MET A 1 20.96 7.18 -1.69
N SER A 2 21.44 6.07 -2.27
CA SER A 2 20.59 4.96 -2.72
C SER A 2 20.21 4.13 -1.50
N ARG A 3 19.06 4.43 -0.90
CA ARG A 3 18.45 3.57 0.13
C ARG A 3 18.28 2.20 -0.53
N THR A 4 19.01 1.20 -0.03
CA THR A 4 18.92 -0.19 -0.48
C THR A 4 17.44 -0.54 -0.52
N ALA A 5 16.91 -0.92 -1.68
CA ALA A 5 15.54 -1.36 -1.84
C ALA A 5 15.35 -2.64 -1.03
N GLN A 6 15.11 -2.46 0.26
CA GLN A 6 14.96 -3.54 1.22
C GLN A 6 13.61 -4.18 0.91
N ASP A 7 13.65 -5.20 0.04
CA ASP A 7 12.58 -6.12 -0.36
C ASP A 7 11.18 -5.54 -0.12
N ILE A 8 10.79 -4.60 -0.99
CA ILE A 8 9.39 -4.18 -1.08
C ILE A 8 8.62 -5.42 -1.52
N THR A 9 7.72 -5.88 -0.66
CA THR A 9 6.86 -7.03 -0.96
C THR A 9 5.92 -6.70 -2.12
N ASP A 10 5.43 -7.72 -2.84
CA ASP A 10 4.50 -7.50 -3.95
C ASP A 10 3.25 -6.71 -3.52
N ALA A 11 2.81 -6.88 -2.27
CA ALA A 11 1.70 -6.14 -1.69
C ALA A 11 2.02 -4.64 -1.51
N GLU A 12 3.18 -4.31 -0.94
CA GLU A 12 3.64 -2.91 -0.81
C GLU A 12 3.83 -2.26 -2.19
N LEU A 13 4.35 -3.00 -3.16
CA LEU A 13 4.54 -2.51 -4.52
C LEU A 13 3.20 -2.22 -5.21
N ALA A 14 2.20 -3.09 -5.02
CA ALA A 14 0.84 -2.88 -5.55
C ALA A 14 0.20 -1.64 -4.94
N VAL A 15 0.38 -1.40 -3.63
CA VAL A 15 -0.08 -0.19 -2.94
C VAL A 15 0.51 1.08 -3.57
N ILE A 16 1.82 1.12 -3.79
CA ILE A 16 2.49 2.29 -4.38
C ILE A 16 2.02 2.53 -5.81
N ARG A 17 1.92 1.47 -6.63
CA ARG A 17 1.42 1.58 -8.01
C ARG A 17 0.01 2.17 -8.05
N GLN A 18 -0.87 1.68 -7.18
CA GLN A 18 -2.24 2.20 -7.08
C GLN A 18 -2.27 3.68 -6.66
N LEU A 19 -1.41 4.08 -5.71
CA LEU A 19 -1.28 5.48 -5.31
C LEU A 19 -0.74 6.38 -6.42
N TRP A 20 0.14 5.88 -7.29
CA TRP A 20 0.63 6.62 -8.45
C TRP A 20 -0.43 6.77 -9.55
N ASP A 21 -1.21 5.72 -9.80
CA ASP A 21 -2.22 5.74 -10.86
C ASP A 21 -3.47 6.54 -10.47
N SER A 22 -3.77 6.68 -9.18
CA SER A 22 -5.05 7.24 -8.70
C SER A 22 -4.92 8.12 -7.45
N SER A 23 -4.02 9.10 -7.47
CA SER A 23 -3.94 10.11 -6.40
C SER A 23 -4.97 11.25 -6.61
N PRO A 24 -5.75 11.67 -5.59
CA PRO A 24 -5.75 11.23 -4.19
C PRO A 24 -6.75 10.09 -3.90
N GLN A 25 -6.26 9.00 -3.29
CA GLN A 25 -7.08 7.88 -2.81
C GLN A 25 -6.90 7.67 -1.30
N THR A 26 -7.98 7.31 -0.62
CA THR A 26 -7.96 6.95 0.80
C THR A 26 -7.53 5.49 1.00
N ILE A 27 -7.05 5.13 2.19
CA ILE A 27 -6.69 3.75 2.55
C ILE A 27 -7.86 2.79 2.32
N ARG A 28 -9.10 3.24 2.54
CA ARG A 28 -10.31 2.45 2.28
C ARG A 28 -10.49 2.15 0.79
N GLN A 29 -10.38 3.16 -0.07
CA GLN A 29 -10.45 2.97 -1.53
C GLN A 29 -9.32 2.10 -2.05
N LEU A 30 -8.12 2.25 -1.46
CA LEU A 30 -6.97 1.43 -1.81
C LEU A 30 -7.18 -0.04 -1.40
N THR A 31 -7.75 -0.26 -0.20
CA THR A 31 -8.12 -1.61 0.27
C THR A 31 -9.21 -2.20 -0.61
N GLU A 32 -10.23 -1.43 -0.99
CA GLU A 32 -11.28 -1.89 -1.90
C GLU A 32 -10.74 -2.22 -3.31
N SER A 33 -9.74 -1.48 -3.78
CA SER A 33 -9.11 -1.72 -5.08
C SER A 33 -8.16 -2.93 -5.09
N LEU A 34 -7.44 -3.17 -3.98
CA LEU A 34 -6.48 -4.28 -3.86
C LEU A 34 -7.15 -5.58 -3.38
N TYR A 35 -8.14 -5.45 -2.50
CA TYR A 35 -8.84 -6.54 -1.81
C TYR A 35 -10.36 -6.25 -1.77
N PRO A 36 -11.06 -6.33 -2.92
CA PRO A 36 -12.49 -6.06 -2.98
C PRO A 36 -13.28 -7.06 -2.11
N GLY A 37 -14.04 -6.53 -1.15
CA GLY A 37 -14.90 -7.32 -0.27
C GLY A 37 -14.24 -7.83 1.02
N ASP A 38 -12.96 -7.50 1.26
CA ASP A 38 -12.26 -7.89 2.48
C ASP A 38 -11.83 -6.67 3.31
N GLU A 39 -12.77 -6.15 4.11
CA GLU A 39 -12.49 -5.05 5.06
C GLU A 39 -11.46 -5.45 6.12
N SER A 40 -11.22 -6.75 6.35
CA SER A 40 -10.22 -7.20 7.33
C SER A 40 -8.78 -6.87 6.87
N GLN A 41 -8.57 -6.74 5.56
CA GLN A 41 -7.29 -6.32 4.97
C GLN A 41 -7.00 -4.83 5.16
N TYR A 42 -7.97 -4.02 5.62
CA TYR A 42 -7.72 -2.61 5.90
C TYR A 42 -6.57 -2.43 6.89
N SER A 43 -6.55 -3.26 7.94
CA SER A 43 -5.48 -3.24 8.95
C SER A 43 -4.13 -3.65 8.38
N THR A 44 -4.12 -4.60 7.44
CA THR A 44 -2.93 -5.04 6.70
C THR A 44 -2.40 -3.91 5.82
N VAL A 45 -3.25 -3.31 4.98
CA VAL A 45 -2.89 -2.21 4.08
C VAL A 45 -2.38 -1.00 4.86
N LYS A 46 -3.02 -0.67 5.99
CA LYS A 46 -2.56 0.38 6.90
C LYS A 46 -1.13 0.12 7.41
N LYS A 47 -0.83 -1.10 7.86
CA LYS A 47 0.51 -1.48 8.31
C LYS A 47 1.55 -1.46 7.18
N LEU A 48 1.17 -1.86 5.97
CA LEU A 48 2.07 -1.78 4.80
C LEU A 48 2.41 -0.32 4.47
N LEU A 49 1.42 0.57 4.53
CA LEU A 49 1.62 2.02 4.35
C LEU A 49 2.49 2.61 5.46
N GLU A 50 2.23 2.29 6.73
CA GLU A 50 3.06 2.75 7.86
C GLU A 50 4.52 2.32 7.67
N ARG A 51 4.77 1.06 7.27
CA ARG A 51 6.12 0.56 6.98
C ARG A 51 6.77 1.24 5.77
N LEU A 52 5.98 1.63 4.77
CA LEU A 52 6.46 2.38 3.61
C LEU A 52 6.81 3.83 3.96
N GLU A 53 6.07 4.47 4.87
CA GLU A 53 6.35 5.82 5.37
C GLU A 53 7.56 5.87 6.32
N GLU A 54 7.77 4.83 7.11
CA GLU A 54 8.99 4.67 7.92
C GLU A 54 10.25 4.35 7.07
N LYS A 55 10.00 3.78 5.88
CA LYS A 55 10.91 3.55 4.72
C LYS A 55 11.66 4.78 4.22
#